data_AF-A0AAD4VA92-F1
#
_entry.id   AF-A0AAD4VA92-F1
#
_cell.length_a   1.000
_cell.length_b   1.000
_cell.length_c   1.000
_cell.angle_alpha   90.00
_cell.angle_beta   90.00
_cell.angle_gamma   90.00
#
_symmetry.space_group_name_H-M   'P 1'
#
loop_
_entity.id
_entity.type
_entity.pdbx_description
1 polymer ?
#
loop_
_entity_poly.entity_id
_entity_poly.type
_entity_poly.pdbx_seq_one_letter_code
_entity_poly.pdbx_strand_id
1 'polypeptide(L)'
;MDPNHSPHQHRQKRFAPERNQIINDEIDKLLEVGFSRDMWYLTWISNVLVVTEKHGKWRVYVINYTNLNKACPKYCSSLTKIDHMVDVTTGYELLIFLDVYSRYNKIPMAIEDQ
;
A
#
# COMPACT_ATOMS: atom_id res chain seq x y z
N MET A 1 13.10 -8.42 6.20
CA MET A 1 12.69 -7.54 7.32
C MET A 1 13.89 -7.29 8.22
N ASP A 2 14.02 -6.11 8.84
CA ASP A 2 15.05 -5.87 9.85
C ASP A 2 14.87 -6.87 11.03
N PRO A 3 15.88 -7.70 11.35
CA PRO A 3 15.78 -8.69 12.43
C PRO A 3 15.48 -8.06 13.80
N ASN A 4 15.77 -6.78 14.00
CA ASN A 4 15.54 -6.06 15.25
C ASN A 4 14.14 -5.43 15.37
N HIS A 5 13.31 -5.51 14.31
CA HIS A 5 11.98 -4.89 14.33
C HIS A 5 10.89 -5.92 14.60
N SER A 6 10.37 -5.93 15.82
CA SER A 6 9.31 -6.85 16.23
C SER A 6 8.00 -6.61 15.48
N PRO A 7 7.21 -7.67 15.20
CA PRO A 7 5.91 -7.54 14.58
C PRO A 7 4.98 -6.61 15.35
N HIS A 8 4.31 -5.71 14.62
CA HIS A 8 3.37 -4.79 15.22
C HIS A 8 1.93 -5.27 14.99
N GLN A 9 1.22 -5.57 16.07
CA GLN A 9 -0.22 -5.83 16.04
C GLN A 9 -0.97 -4.59 16.50
N HIS A 10 -1.61 -3.90 15.57
CA HIS A 10 -2.53 -2.83 15.92
C HIS A 10 -3.83 -3.39 16.48
N ARG A 11 -4.28 -2.82 17.59
CA ARG A 11 -5.66 -2.99 18.04
C ARG A 11 -6.61 -2.43 16.99
N GLN A 12 -7.54 -3.26 16.51
CA GLN A 12 -8.55 -2.87 15.55
C GLN A 12 -9.32 -1.63 16.03
N LYS A 13 -9.40 -0.63 15.17
CA LYS A 13 -10.18 0.59 15.43
C LYS A 13 -11.67 0.31 15.28
N ARG A 14 -12.47 0.87 16.18
CA ARG A 14 -13.93 0.91 16.05
C ARG A 14 -14.31 2.11 15.18
N PHE A 15 -15.04 1.88 14.11
CA PHE A 15 -15.64 2.95 13.31
C PHE A 15 -17.15 3.02 13.51
N ALA A 16 -17.73 4.16 13.16
CA ALA A 16 -19.18 4.33 13.08
C ALA A 16 -19.78 3.32 12.09
N PRO A 17 -21.05 2.90 12.27
CA PRO A 17 -21.69 1.86 11.44
C PRO A 17 -21.65 2.19 9.93
N GLU A 18 -21.88 3.44 9.55
CA GLU A 18 -21.78 3.91 8.16
C GLU A 18 -20.39 3.65 7.56
N ARG A 19 -19.32 3.89 8.33
CA ARG A 19 -17.94 3.65 7.89
C ARG A 19 -17.60 2.17 7.85
N ASN A 20 -18.12 1.36 8.77
CA ASN A 20 -17.92 -0.09 8.74
C ASN A 20 -18.53 -0.71 7.48
N GLN A 21 -19.69 -0.20 7.04
CA GLN A 21 -20.33 -0.68 5.82
C GLN A 21 -19.43 -0.43 4.59
N ILE A 22 -18.92 0.79 4.44
CA ILE A 22 -17.99 1.13 3.34
C ILE A 22 -16.71 0.28 3.41
N ILE A 23 -16.19 0.00 4.62
CA ILE A 23 -15.01 -0.85 4.80
C ILE A 23 -15.31 -2.28 4.35
N ASN A 24 -16.44 -2.85 4.77
CA ASN A 24 -16.82 -4.22 4.38
C ASN A 24 -17.04 -4.32 2.87
N ASP A 25 -17.77 -3.37 2.27
CA ASP A 25 -18.00 -3.34 0.82
C ASP A 25 -16.69 -3.29 0.02
N GLU A 26 -15.66 -2.60 0.53
CA GLU A 26 -14.36 -2.55 -0.13
C GLU A 26 -13.55 -3.84 0.09
N ILE A 27 -13.62 -4.45 1.27
CA ILE A 27 -13.00 -5.75 1.54
C ILE A 27 -13.60 -6.82 0.62
N ASP A 28 -14.92 -6.85 0.49
CA ASP A 28 -15.62 -7.83 -0.35
C ASP A 28 -15.19 -7.72 -1.82
N LYS A 29 -15.07 -6.49 -2.35
CA LYS A 29 -14.52 -6.27 -3.70
C LYS A 29 -13.08 -6.76 -3.85
N LEU A 30 -12.24 -6.53 -2.84
CA LEU A 30 -10.84 -6.98 -2.89
C LEU A 30 -10.72 -8.51 -2.81
N LEU A 31 -11.61 -9.16 -2.05
CA LEU A 31 -11.74 -10.62 -2.01
C LEU A 31 -12.24 -11.18 -3.35
N GLU A 32 -13.25 -10.55 -3.96
CA GLU A 32 -13.83 -10.97 -5.23
C GLU A 32 -12.81 -10.93 -6.38
N VAL A 33 -11.97 -9.91 -6.43
CA VAL A 33 -10.89 -9.80 -7.43
C VAL A 33 -9.67 -10.68 -7.08
N GLY A 34 -9.69 -11.35 -5.92
CA GLY A 34 -8.60 -12.22 -5.47
C GLY A 34 -7.34 -11.47 -5.03
N PHE A 35 -7.45 -10.17 -4.74
CA PHE A 35 -6.33 -9.36 -4.25
C PHE A 35 -6.03 -9.61 -2.77
N SER A 36 -7.01 -10.06 -2.00
CA SER A 36 -6.88 -10.40 -0.59
C SER A 36 -7.32 -11.83 -0.38
N ARG A 37 -6.74 -12.48 0.64
CA ARG A 37 -7.08 -13.84 1.05
C ARG A 37 -7.14 -13.89 2.56
N ASP A 38 -8.07 -14.67 3.09
CA ASP A 38 -8.13 -14.93 4.52
C ASP A 38 -6.87 -15.67 4.98
N MET A 39 -6.20 -15.09 5.96
CA MET A 39 -5.02 -15.67 6.58
C MET A 39 -5.25 -15.83 8.08
N TRP A 40 -4.88 -17.00 8.56
CA TRP A 40 -4.96 -17.35 9.96
C TRP A 40 -3.55 -17.13 10.54
N TYR A 41 -3.45 -16.50 11.70
CA TYR A 41 -2.19 -16.34 12.46
C TYR A 41 -1.17 -15.29 11.95
N LEU A 42 -1.64 -14.15 11.45
CA LEU A 42 -0.76 -13.02 11.12
C LEU A 42 -0.14 -12.40 12.40
N THR A 43 1.19 -12.40 12.47
CA THR A 43 1.95 -11.66 13.50
C THR A 43 1.91 -10.15 13.27
N TRP A 44 1.61 -9.71 12.04
CA TRP A 44 1.45 -8.32 11.66
C TRP A 44 -0.02 -7.98 11.42
N ILE A 45 -0.57 -7.04 12.19
CA ILE A 45 -1.94 -6.54 12.00
C ILE A 45 -1.88 -5.04 11.84
N SER A 46 -2.31 -4.54 10.68
CA SER A 46 -2.40 -3.12 10.40
C SER A 46 -3.82 -2.61 10.52
N ASN A 47 -3.95 -1.35 10.93
CA ASN A 47 -5.25 -0.69 11.02
C ASN A 47 -5.75 -0.29 9.63
N VAL A 48 -7.06 -0.40 9.43
CA VAL A 48 -7.77 0.20 8.30
C VAL A 48 -7.71 1.73 8.43
N LEU A 49 -7.40 2.41 7.33
CA LEU A 49 -7.44 3.86 7.23
C LEU A 49 -8.53 4.28 6.26
N VAL A 50 -9.48 5.07 6.73
CA VAL A 50 -10.53 5.64 5.88
C VAL A 50 -10.13 7.07 5.53
N VAL A 51 -10.03 7.38 4.25
CA VAL A 51 -9.68 8.71 3.75
C VAL A 51 -10.82 9.25 2.89
N THR A 52 -11.25 10.48 3.15
CA THR A 52 -12.19 11.21 2.30
C THR A 52 -11.47 11.75 1.07
N GLU A 53 -11.98 11.47 -0.12
CA GLU A 53 -11.55 12.13 -1.35
C GLU A 53 -12.10 13.57 -1.41
N LYS A 54 -11.43 14.43 -2.19
CA LYS A 54 -11.79 15.85 -2.36
C LYS A 54 -13.21 16.06 -2.94
N HIS A 55 -13.78 15.04 -3.59
CA HIS A 55 -15.14 15.05 -4.14
C HIS A 55 -16.21 14.47 -3.17
N GLY A 56 -15.88 14.27 -1.90
CA GLY A 56 -16.81 13.75 -0.89
C GLY A 56 -17.03 12.24 -0.95
N LYS A 57 -16.39 11.52 -1.89
CA LYS A 57 -16.40 10.07 -1.94
C LYS A 57 -15.41 9.51 -0.92
N TRP A 58 -15.85 8.55 -0.10
CA TRP A 58 -14.96 7.83 0.81
C TRP A 58 -14.11 6.82 0.02
N ARG A 59 -12.79 6.82 0.24
CA ARG A 59 -11.92 5.72 -0.19
C ARG A 59 -11.37 5.02 1.04
N VAL A 60 -11.54 3.71 1.09
CA VAL A 60 -11.03 2.88 2.19
C VAL A 60 -9.67 2.35 1.78
N TYR A 61 -8.66 2.64 2.59
CA TYR A 61 -7.39 1.96 2.54
C TYR A 61 -7.41 0.88 3.61
N VAL A 62 -7.62 -0.37 3.19
CA VAL A 62 -7.75 -1.52 4.11
C VAL A 62 -6.49 -1.72 4.94
N ILE A 63 -5.32 -1.29 4.45
CA ILE A 63 -4.03 -1.55 5.11
C ILE A 63 -3.22 -0.27 5.29
N ASN A 64 -2.98 0.13 6.55
CA ASN A 64 -2.01 1.15 6.89
C ASN A 64 -0.60 0.55 7.00
N TYR A 65 0.22 0.73 5.97
CA TYR A 65 1.59 0.22 5.90
C TYR A 65 2.63 1.06 6.66
N THR A 66 2.25 2.12 7.40
CA THR A 66 3.23 3.04 7.99
C THR A 66 4.24 2.34 8.90
N ASN A 67 3.80 1.39 9.73
CA ASN A 67 4.69 0.64 10.62
C ASN A 67 5.47 -0.44 9.86
N LEU A 68 4.84 -1.12 8.90
CA LEU A 68 5.50 -2.10 8.04
C LEU A 68 6.64 -1.46 7.22
N ASN A 69 6.39 -0.27 6.66
CA ASN A 69 7.37 0.50 5.89
C ASN A 69 8.55 1.00 6.74
N LYS A 70 8.40 1.09 8.07
CA LYS A 70 9.51 1.38 8.99
C LYS A 70 10.36 0.14 9.28
N ALA A 71 9.75 -1.04 9.29
CA ALA A 71 10.40 -2.32 9.54
C ALA A 71 11.11 -2.87 8.30
N CYS A 72 10.64 -2.49 7.11
CA CYS A 72 11.26 -2.89 5.86
C CYS A 72 12.54 -2.08 5.62
N PRO A 73 13.68 -2.73 5.33
CA PRO A 73 14.89 -2.02 4.93
C PRO A 73 14.59 -1.21 3.67
N LYS A 74 14.82 0.10 3.73
CA LYS A 74 14.67 0.97 2.55
C LYS A 74 15.71 0.54 1.52
N TYR A 75 15.24 -0.05 0.42
CA TYR A 75 16.08 -0.25 -0.75
C TYR A 75 16.37 1.10 -1.40
N CYS A 76 17.43 1.78 -0.95
CA CYS A 76 18.02 2.94 -1.61
C CYS A 76 18.88 2.50 -2.83
N SER A 77 18.40 1.53 -3.61
CA SER A 77 19.10 1.07 -4.81
C SER A 77 19.14 2.20 -5.85
N SER A 78 20.29 2.88 -5.88
CA SER A 78 20.79 3.82 -6.89
C SER A 78 19.88 5.00 -7.26
N LEU A 79 19.86 6.03 -6.41
CA LEU A 79 19.57 7.41 -6.87
C LEU A 79 20.45 7.80 -8.07
N THR A 80 21.64 7.21 -8.21
CA THR A 80 22.56 7.36 -9.35
C THR A 80 21.91 7.08 -10.72
N LYS A 81 20.91 6.18 -10.79
CA LYS A 81 20.14 5.93 -12.02
C LYS A 81 19.12 7.04 -12.29
N ILE A 82 18.58 7.67 -11.25
CA ILE A 82 17.65 8.81 -11.38
C ILE A 82 18.41 10.03 -11.88
N ASP A 83 19.58 10.33 -11.31
CA ASP A 83 20.42 11.45 -11.75
C ASP A 83 20.78 11.31 -13.23
N HIS A 84 21.18 10.11 -13.66
CA HIS A 84 21.41 9.82 -15.08
C HIS A 84 20.15 10.01 -15.93
N MET A 85 18.97 9.57 -15.47
CA MET A 85 17.70 9.79 -16.18
C MET A 85 17.32 11.27 -16.28
N VAL A 86 17.62 12.07 -15.24
CA VAL A 86 17.44 13.54 -15.26
C VAL A 86 18.40 14.16 -16.28
N ASP A 87 19.67 13.75 -16.29
CA ASP A 87 20.65 14.24 -17.25
C ASP A 87 20.27 13.89 -18.71
N VAL A 88 19.84 12.65 -18.98
CA VAL A 88 19.38 12.28 -20.34
C VAL A 88 18.04 12.88 -20.72
N THR A 89 17.24 13.40 -19.77
CA THR A 89 15.99 14.12 -20.09
C THR A 89 16.19 15.64 -20.18
N THR A 90 17.36 16.14 -19.80
CA THR A 90 17.71 17.57 -19.88
C THR A 90 17.95 17.95 -21.34
N GLY A 91 17.05 18.78 -21.90
CA GLY A 91 17.12 19.25 -23.29
C GLY A 91 15.95 18.81 -24.19
N TYR A 92 15.03 17.99 -23.69
CA TYR A 92 13.77 17.71 -24.38
C TYR A 92 12.74 18.81 -24.09
N GLU A 93 12.05 19.29 -25.12
CA GLU A 93 11.00 20.32 -25.00
C GLU A 93 9.72 19.80 -24.33
N LEU A 94 9.53 18.48 -24.27
CA LEU A 94 8.34 17.83 -23.71
C LEU A 94 8.71 16.58 -22.92
N LEU A 95 8.21 16.51 -21.68
CA LEU A 95 8.25 15.32 -20.84
C LEU A 95 6.82 14.85 -20.56
N ILE A 96 6.55 13.57 -20.81
CA ILE A 96 5.26 12.95 -20.52
C ILE A 96 5.43 12.06 -19.28
N PHE A 97 4.73 12.43 -18.21
CA PHE A 97 4.66 11.63 -17.00
C PHE A 97 3.47 10.68 -17.10
N LEU A 98 3.75 9.38 -17.11
CA LEU A 98 2.72 8.34 -17.11
C LEU A 98 2.52 7.84 -15.67
N ASP A 99 1.29 7.98 -15.17
CA ASP A 99 0.89 7.37 -13.90
C ASP A 99 0.52 5.91 -14.15
N VAL A 100 1.25 4.99 -13.49
CA VAL A 100 1.00 3.55 -13.58
C VAL A 100 0.44 3.00 -12.26
N TYR A 101 -0.49 3.76 -11.66
CA TYR A 101 -1.15 3.50 -10.37
C TYR A 101 -1.54 2.03 -10.12
N SER A 102 -2.06 1.33 -11.12
CA SER A 102 -2.53 -0.08 -10.97
C SER A 102 -1.48 -1.15 -11.23
N ARG A 103 -0.23 -0.77 -11.55
CA ARG A 103 0.82 -1.75 -11.88
C ARG A 103 1.24 -2.57 -10.67
N TYR A 104 1.26 -1.98 -9.48
CA TYR A 104 1.63 -2.67 -8.25
C TYR A 104 0.73 -3.86 -7.96
N ASN A 105 -0.57 -3.72 -8.21
CA ASN A 105 -1.55 -4.78 -7.97
C ASN A 105 -1.44 -5.93 -8.98
N LYS A 106 -0.66 -5.77 -10.05
CA LYS A 106 -0.42 -6.82 -11.05
C LYS A 106 0.87 -7.61 -10.80
N ILE A 107 1.67 -7.20 -9.82
CA ILE A 107 2.90 -7.90 -9.44
C ILE A 107 2.57 -8.80 -8.24
N PRO A 108 2.72 -10.12 -8.34
CA PRO A 108 2.43 -11.02 -7.24
C PRO A 108 3.42 -10.80 -6.09
N MET A 109 2.91 -10.93 -4.86
CA MET A 109 3.74 -10.97 -3.66
C MET A 109 4.45 -12.33 -3.57
N ALA A 110 5.67 -12.35 -3.05
CA ALA A 110 6.33 -13.61 -2.71
C ALA A 110 5.52 -14.33 -1.62
N ILE A 111 5.39 -15.66 -1.71
CA ILE A 111 4.53 -16.44 -0.80
C ILE A 111 5.06 -16.35 0.64
N GLU A 112 6.37 -16.20 0.81
CA GLU A 112 7.04 -16.08 2.11
C GLU A 112 6.80 -14.71 2.78
N ASP A 113 6.44 -13.69 1.98
CA ASP A 113 6.18 -12.32 2.44
C ASP A 113 4.69 -11.98 2.55
N GLN A 114 3.81 -12.92 2.19
CA GLN A 114 2.34 -12.81 2.28
C GLN A 114 1.86 -13.11 3.71
#